data_AF-A0A813X081-F1
#
_entry.id   AF-A0A813X081-F1
#
_cell.length_a   1.000
_cell.length_b   1.000
_cell.length_c   1.000
_cell.angle_alpha   90.00
_cell.angle_beta   90.00
_cell.angle_gamma   90.00
#
_symmetry.space_group_name_H-M   'P 1'
#
loop_
_entity.id
_entity.type
_entity.pdbx_description
1 polymer ?
#
loop_
_entity_poly.entity_id
_entity_poly.type
_entity_poly.pdbx_seq_one_letter_code
_entity_poly.pdbx_strand_id
1 'polypeptide(L)'
;MSDSNFKLWVDKLYSLALVPIHLIPQAIAVIEKSIPNGAQPIYDYFKENWLSRPLESWNISTNKGPKTNNHPEGFHCKFNRNLGAAHPNIYKLIRFFKTREANVSVDFATIKLKRFESLKPRKNKNINREIKFNYIIRDLLENKISIEDFF
;
A
#
# COMPACT_ATOMS: atom_id res chain seq x y z
N MET A 1 -16.72 5.57 -28.14
CA MET A 1 -15.55 5.40 -27.25
C MET A 1 -15.57 3.98 -26.74
N SER A 2 -14.48 3.23 -26.79
CA SER A 2 -14.45 1.91 -26.15
C SER A 2 -14.27 2.11 -24.65
N ASP A 3 -15.07 1.42 -23.84
CA ASP A 3 -14.93 1.43 -22.37
C ASP A 3 -13.51 1.07 -21.91
N SER A 4 -12.77 0.35 -22.74
CA SER A 4 -11.37 -0.02 -22.53
C SER A 4 -10.42 1.19 -22.46
N ASN A 5 -10.63 2.22 -23.27
CA ASN A 5 -9.74 3.40 -23.27
C ASN A 5 -9.97 4.26 -22.04
N PHE A 6 -11.24 4.39 -21.62
CA PHE A 6 -11.60 5.09 -20.39
C PHE A 6 -11.02 4.37 -19.16
N LYS A 7 -11.19 3.04 -19.10
CA LYS A 7 -10.61 2.22 -18.02
C LYS A 7 -9.11 2.38 -17.93
N LEU A 8 -8.41 2.28 -19.06
CA LEU A 8 -6.96 2.44 -19.09
C LEU A 8 -6.55 3.80 -18.53
N TRP A 9 -7.20 4.90 -18.96
CA TRP A 9 -6.92 6.23 -18.44
C TRP A 9 -7.17 6.36 -16.92
N VAL A 10 -8.23 5.75 -16.40
CA VAL A 10 -8.50 5.69 -14.95
C VAL A 10 -7.40 4.91 -14.22
N ASP A 11 -6.94 3.78 -14.77
CA ASP A 11 -5.84 2.99 -14.20
C ASP A 11 -4.53 3.82 -14.16
N LYS A 12 -4.27 4.63 -15.20
CA LYS A 12 -3.14 5.59 -15.20
C LYS A 12 -3.27 6.59 -14.06
N LEU A 13 -4.44 7.18 -13.88
CA LEU A 13 -4.71 8.14 -12.80
C LEU A 13 -4.42 7.56 -11.41
N TYR A 14 -4.86 6.32 -11.13
CA TYR A 14 -4.57 5.65 -9.87
C TYR A 14 -3.09 5.30 -9.67
N SER A 15 -2.40 4.95 -10.76
CA SER A 15 -0.98 4.59 -10.69
C SER A 15 -0.07 5.78 -10.35
N LEU A 16 -0.55 7.03 -10.37
CA LEU A 16 0.20 8.21 -9.91
C LEU A 16 0.73 8.05 -8.48
N ALA A 17 0.00 7.33 -7.61
CA ALA A 17 0.47 7.04 -6.25
C ALA A 17 1.77 6.22 -6.21
N LEU A 18 2.08 5.51 -7.30
CA LEU A 18 3.27 4.68 -7.45
C LEU A 18 4.43 5.41 -8.13
N VAL A 19 4.18 6.51 -8.82
CA VAL A 19 5.20 7.29 -9.55
C VAL A 19 6.12 7.99 -8.54
N PRO A 20 7.45 8.00 -8.75
CA PRO A 20 8.36 8.80 -7.93
C PRO A 20 7.93 10.26 -7.87
N ILE A 21 7.91 10.85 -6.66
CA ILE A 21 7.35 12.20 -6.41
C ILE A 21 7.87 13.27 -7.39
N HIS A 22 9.17 13.25 -7.70
CA HIS A 22 9.79 14.22 -8.61
C HIS A 22 9.37 14.07 -10.08
N LEU A 23 8.81 12.92 -10.48
CA LEU A 23 8.29 12.65 -11.83
C LEU A 23 6.78 12.88 -11.94
N ILE A 24 6.07 13.13 -10.82
CA ILE A 24 4.62 13.38 -10.82
C ILE A 24 4.20 14.51 -11.77
N PRO A 25 4.89 15.68 -11.84
CA PRO A 25 4.50 16.73 -12.78
C PRO A 25 4.52 16.28 -14.26
N GLN A 26 5.51 15.45 -14.63
CA GLN A 26 5.61 14.92 -15.98
C GLN A 26 4.51 13.87 -16.24
N ALA A 27 4.25 12.99 -15.27
CA ALA A 27 3.19 12.00 -15.35
C ALA A 27 1.79 12.62 -15.47
N ILE A 28 1.54 13.74 -14.77
CA ILE A 28 0.29 14.50 -14.91
C ILE A 28 0.13 15.03 -16.33
N ALA A 29 1.19 15.60 -16.92
CA ALA A 29 1.13 16.12 -18.28
C ALA A 29 0.78 15.03 -19.32
N VAL A 30 1.20 13.78 -19.10
CA VAL A 30 0.84 12.63 -19.94
C VAL A 30 -0.65 12.28 -19.79
N ILE A 31 -1.17 12.30 -18.56
CA ILE A 31 -2.58 12.00 -18.25
C ILE A 31 -3.50 13.09 -18.80
N GLU A 32 -3.12 14.37 -18.65
CA GLU A 32 -3.88 15.53 -19.15
C GLU A 32 -4.03 15.51 -20.68
N LYS A 33 -2.98 15.09 -21.41
CA LYS A 33 -3.03 14.94 -22.86
C LYS A 33 -3.95 13.82 -23.34
N SER A 34 -4.27 12.85 -22.48
CA SER A 34 -5.01 11.64 -22.83
C SER A 34 -6.39 11.55 -22.17
N ILE A 35 -6.93 12.66 -21.65
CA ILE A 35 -8.25 12.72 -21.01
C ILE A 35 -9.35 12.28 -22.00
N PRO A 36 -10.12 11.23 -21.69
CA PRO A 36 -11.26 10.84 -22.50
C PRO A 36 -12.36 11.91 -22.52
N ASN A 37 -13.08 12.04 -23.64
CA ASN A 37 -14.26 12.89 -23.72
C ASN A 37 -15.28 12.53 -22.63
N GLY A 38 -15.72 13.52 -21.85
CA GLY A 38 -16.62 13.34 -20.71
C GLY A 38 -15.94 12.95 -19.38
N ALA A 39 -14.63 12.68 -19.36
CA ALA A 39 -13.88 12.34 -18.14
C ALA A 39 -13.33 13.56 -17.38
N GLN A 40 -13.45 14.76 -17.95
CA GLN A 40 -12.98 16.01 -17.34
C GLN A 40 -13.43 16.18 -15.86
N PRO A 41 -14.70 15.93 -15.50
CA PRO A 41 -15.14 16.10 -14.11
C PRO A 41 -14.41 15.17 -13.12
N ILE A 42 -13.98 13.99 -13.57
CA ILE A 42 -13.22 13.04 -12.73
C ILE A 42 -11.82 13.58 -12.50
N TYR A 43 -11.19 14.12 -13.54
CA TYR A 43 -9.87 14.72 -13.43
C TYR A 43 -9.89 15.95 -12.51
N ASP A 44 -10.89 16.82 -12.65
CA ASP A 44 -11.05 18.02 -11.82
C ASP A 44 -11.24 17.63 -10.35
N TYR A 45 -12.12 16.65 -10.07
CA TYR A 45 -12.28 16.09 -8.73
C TYR A 45 -10.96 15.53 -8.17
N PHE A 46 -10.21 14.77 -8.97
CA PHE A 46 -8.93 14.22 -8.54
C PHE A 46 -7.92 15.31 -8.19
N LYS A 47 -7.85 16.36 -9.01
CA LYS A 47 -6.97 17.51 -8.79
C LYS A 47 -7.30 18.23 -7.49
N GLU A 48 -8.57 18.50 -7.24
CA GLU A 48 -9.05 19.17 -6.02
C GLU A 48 -8.82 18.34 -4.76
N ASN A 49 -8.90 17.01 -4.83
CA ASN A 49 -8.82 16.15 -3.66
C ASN A 49 -7.42 15.63 -3.36
N TRP A 50 -6.61 15.38 -4.39
CA TRP A 50 -5.31 14.71 -4.27
C TRP A 50 -4.14 15.61 -4.63
N LEU A 51 -4.22 16.34 -5.74
CA LEU A 51 -3.11 17.22 -6.17
C LEU A 51 -3.03 18.51 -5.36
N SER A 52 -4.11 18.92 -4.69
CA SER A 52 -4.12 20.03 -3.73
C SER A 52 -3.46 19.68 -2.38
N ARG A 53 -3.27 18.40 -2.09
CA ARG A 53 -2.68 17.90 -0.85
C ARG A 53 -1.18 17.68 -1.02
N PRO A 54 -0.39 17.69 0.06
CA PRO A 54 1.02 17.29 0.02
C PRO A 54 1.17 15.91 -0.61
N LEU A 55 2.04 15.78 -1.61
CA LEU A 55 2.22 14.56 -2.40
C LEU A 55 2.64 13.39 -1.50
N GLU A 56 3.43 13.67 -0.47
CA GLU A 56 3.91 12.71 0.53
C GLU A 56 2.79 12.06 1.34
N SER A 57 1.60 12.68 1.42
CA SER A 57 0.48 12.15 2.20
C SER A 57 -0.23 10.96 1.53
N TRP A 58 -0.10 10.83 0.20
CA TRP A 58 -0.78 9.80 -0.59
C TRP A 58 0.14 9.00 -1.51
N ASN A 59 1.31 9.55 -1.85
CA ASN A 59 2.29 8.84 -2.65
C ASN A 59 2.94 7.71 -1.84
N ILE A 60 3.01 6.52 -2.45
CA ILE A 60 3.57 5.32 -1.83
C ILE A 60 4.84 4.83 -2.53
N SER A 61 5.39 5.61 -3.48
CA SER A 61 6.58 5.22 -4.25
C SER A 61 7.81 5.05 -3.36
N THR A 62 7.93 5.86 -2.31
CA THR A 62 9.03 5.86 -1.35
C THR A 62 8.74 4.99 -0.11
N ASN A 63 7.52 4.51 0.05
CA ASN A 63 7.12 3.70 1.19
C ASN A 63 7.73 2.29 1.12
N LYS A 64 8.70 2.03 2.00
CA LYS A 64 9.34 0.70 2.19
C LYS A 64 8.61 -0.19 3.20
N GLY A 65 7.58 0.35 3.85
CA GLY A 65 6.73 -0.38 4.78
C GLY A 65 5.57 -1.10 4.08
N PRO A 66 4.71 -1.78 4.86
CA PRO A 66 3.51 -2.40 4.32
C PRO A 66 2.62 -1.37 3.61
N LYS A 67 2.29 -1.63 2.35
CA LYS A 67 1.43 -0.76 1.52
C LYS A 67 -0.06 -0.88 1.85
N THR A 68 -0.44 -1.85 2.68
CA THR A 68 -1.82 -2.09 3.10
C THR A 68 -1.92 -2.16 4.61
N ASN A 69 -3.12 -1.89 5.12
CA ASN A 69 -3.49 -1.99 6.53
C ASN A 69 -3.75 -3.45 6.99
N ASN A 70 -3.30 -4.46 6.24
CA ASN A 70 -3.51 -5.87 6.57
C ASN A 70 -2.97 -6.26 7.96
N HIS A 71 -1.86 -5.65 8.40
CA HIS A 71 -1.28 -5.91 9.72
C HIS A 71 -2.17 -5.42 10.86
N PRO A 72 -2.56 -4.11 10.92
CA PRO A 72 -3.48 -3.64 11.94
C PRO A 72 -4.86 -4.29 11.84
N GLU A 73 -5.40 -4.54 10.64
CA GLU A 73 -6.65 -5.27 10.46
C GLU A 73 -6.56 -6.70 11.03
N GLY A 74 -5.50 -7.43 10.69
CA GLY A 74 -5.27 -8.78 11.22
C GLY A 74 -5.10 -8.79 12.74
N PHE A 75 -4.46 -7.77 13.29
CA PHE A 75 -4.38 -7.56 14.74
C PHE A 75 -5.77 -7.30 15.34
N HIS A 76 -6.54 -6.34 14.83
CA HIS A 76 -7.88 -6.00 15.30
C HIS A 76 -8.84 -7.19 15.22
N CYS A 77 -8.81 -7.97 14.13
CA CYS A 77 -9.60 -9.19 13.99
C CYS A 77 -9.29 -10.21 15.08
N LYS A 78 -7.99 -10.47 15.34
CA LYS A 78 -7.57 -11.38 16.42
C LYS A 78 -7.85 -10.81 17.81
N PHE A 79 -7.75 -9.50 17.96
CA PHE A 79 -8.05 -8.78 19.19
C PHE A 79 -9.53 -8.94 19.54
N ASN A 80 -10.42 -8.57 18.63
CA ASN A 80 -11.87 -8.66 18.81
C ASN A 80 -12.32 -10.11 19.08
N ARG A 81 -11.80 -11.07 18.31
CA ARG A 81 -12.12 -12.49 18.50
C ARG A 81 -11.71 -13.00 19.88
N ASN A 82 -10.50 -12.65 20.33
CA ASN A 82 -9.98 -13.16 21.60
C ASN A 82 -10.52 -12.38 22.82
N LEU A 83 -10.89 -11.11 22.64
CA LEU A 83 -11.52 -10.31 23.69
C LEU A 83 -12.97 -10.74 23.91
N GLY A 84 -13.69 -11.14 22.85
CA GLY A 84 -15.03 -11.72 22.93
C GLY A 84 -16.03 -10.80 23.63
N ALA A 85 -15.95 -9.49 23.40
CA ALA A 85 -16.88 -8.49 23.90
C ALA A 85 -16.96 -7.30 22.94
N ALA A 86 -18.17 -6.83 22.65
CA ALA A 86 -18.40 -5.62 21.87
C ALA A 86 -17.98 -4.35 22.65
N HIS A 87 -18.29 -4.31 23.96
CA HIS A 87 -17.95 -3.20 24.86
C HIS A 87 -17.22 -3.73 26.10
N PRO A 88 -15.92 -4.02 26.01
CA PRO A 88 -15.13 -4.52 27.13
C PRO A 88 -14.92 -3.44 28.19
N ASN A 89 -15.09 -3.77 29.46
CA ASN A 89 -14.66 -2.88 30.54
C ASN A 89 -13.13 -2.85 30.67
N ILE A 90 -12.62 -1.85 31.39
CA ILE A 90 -11.17 -1.63 31.55
C ILE A 90 -10.45 -2.84 32.18
N TYR A 91 -11.08 -3.52 33.14
CA TYR A 91 -10.48 -4.70 33.78
C TYR A 91 -10.31 -5.87 32.81
N LYS A 92 -11.27 -6.08 31.91
CA LYS A 92 -11.22 -7.11 30.86
C LYS A 92 -10.09 -6.80 29.87
N LEU A 93 -9.92 -5.53 29.49
CA LEU A 93 -8.81 -5.09 28.66
C LEU A 93 -7.45 -5.33 29.34
N ILE A 94 -7.30 -4.93 30.59
CA ILE A 94 -6.05 -5.11 31.35
C ILE A 94 -5.69 -6.59 31.43
N ARG A 95 -6.65 -7.47 31.79
CA ARG A 95 -6.41 -8.92 31.84
C ARG A 95 -6.00 -9.46 30.48
N PHE A 96 -6.68 -9.05 29.41
CA PHE A 96 -6.34 -9.46 28.06
C PHE A 96 -4.91 -9.08 27.69
N PHE A 97 -4.49 -7.83 27.95
CA PHE A 97 -3.14 -7.38 27.64
C PHE A 97 -2.07 -8.12 28.43
N LYS A 98 -2.29 -8.35 29.74
CA LYS A 98 -1.38 -9.17 30.57
C LYS A 98 -1.21 -10.59 30.01
N THR A 99 -2.31 -11.25 29.64
CA THR A 99 -2.25 -12.59 29.04
C THR A 99 -1.54 -12.56 27.68
N ARG A 100 -1.79 -11.53 26.85
CA ARG A 100 -1.11 -11.37 25.56
C ARG A 100 0.39 -11.16 25.71
N GLU A 101 0.80 -10.29 26.62
CA GLU A 101 2.21 -10.02 26.91
C GLU A 101 2.94 -11.28 27.34
N ALA A 102 2.36 -12.06 28.26
CA ALA A 102 2.92 -13.33 28.70
C ALA A 102 3.13 -14.30 27.52
N ASN A 103 2.12 -14.46 26.66
CA ASN A 103 2.21 -15.34 25.49
C ASN A 103 3.26 -14.84 24.48
N VAL A 104 3.28 -13.54 24.19
CA VAL A 104 4.25 -12.95 23.26
C VAL A 104 5.67 -13.06 23.80
N SER A 105 5.88 -12.91 25.10
CA SER A 105 7.19 -13.08 25.74
C SER A 105 7.70 -14.51 25.58
N VAL A 106 6.83 -15.52 25.75
CA VAL A 106 7.17 -16.93 25.52
C VAL A 106 7.49 -17.19 24.04
N ASP A 107 6.68 -16.68 23.12
CA ASP A 107 6.92 -16.79 21.67
C ASP A 107 8.26 -16.14 21.29
N PHE A 108 8.54 -14.95 21.81
CA PHE A 108 9.77 -14.20 21.54
C PHE A 108 11.00 -14.92 22.10
N ALA A 109 10.93 -15.41 23.34
CA ALA A 109 12.00 -16.21 23.93
C ALA A 109 12.24 -17.49 23.12
N THR A 110 11.18 -18.16 22.67
CA THR A 110 11.26 -19.34 21.81
C THR A 110 11.94 -19.02 20.47
N ILE A 111 11.57 -17.91 19.83
CA ILE A 111 12.19 -17.45 18.57
C ILE A 111 13.68 -17.14 18.79
N LYS A 112 14.02 -16.46 19.88
CA LYS A 112 15.40 -16.09 20.23
C LYS A 112 16.27 -17.33 20.49
N LEU A 113 15.70 -18.35 21.14
CA LEU A 113 16.36 -19.63 21.41
C LEU A 113 16.50 -20.49 20.13
N LYS A 114 15.49 -20.49 19.25
CA LYS A 114 15.50 -21.20 17.96
C LYS A 114 16.32 -20.53 16.84
N ARG A 115 17.20 -19.57 17.18
CA ARG A 115 18.29 -19.00 16.37
C ARG A 115 18.19 -19.10 14.82
N PHE A 116 17.05 -18.73 14.21
CA PHE A 116 16.87 -18.67 12.74
C PHE A 116 16.65 -20.00 11.98
N GLU A 117 15.96 -21.00 12.53
CA GLU A 117 15.14 -21.82 11.63
C GLU A 117 13.92 -20.99 11.24
N SER A 118 14.06 -20.16 10.20
CA SER A 118 12.93 -19.50 9.59
C SER A 118 11.90 -20.58 9.28
N LEU A 119 10.71 -20.52 9.87
CA LEU A 119 9.55 -21.22 9.32
C LEU A 119 9.56 -20.85 7.83
N LYS A 120 9.84 -21.85 6.95
CA LYS A 120 10.13 -21.62 5.54
C LYS A 120 9.19 -20.53 5.03
N PRO A 121 9.70 -19.40 4.52
CA PRO A 121 8.83 -18.29 4.14
C PRO A 121 7.78 -18.87 3.19
N ARG A 122 6.52 -18.80 3.59
CA ARG A 122 5.41 -19.25 2.76
C ARG A 122 5.57 -18.48 1.45
N LYS A 123 5.84 -19.15 0.32
CA LYS A 123 6.08 -18.51 -0.99
C LYS A 123 4.97 -17.52 -1.24
N ASN A 124 5.24 -16.24 -0.97
CA ASN A 124 4.21 -15.23 -0.95
C ASN A 124 4.22 -14.62 -2.35
N LYS A 125 3.17 -14.88 -3.14
CA LYS A 125 3.03 -14.34 -4.50
C LYS A 125 3.27 -12.82 -4.56
N ASN A 126 3.05 -12.12 -3.44
CA ASN A 126 3.25 -10.69 -3.28
C ASN A 126 4.73 -10.26 -3.30
N ILE A 127 5.67 -11.08 -2.83
CA ILE A 127 7.11 -10.75 -2.85
C ILE A 127 7.61 -10.58 -4.29
N ASN A 128 7.20 -11.47 -5.20
CA ASN A 128 7.59 -11.37 -6.61
C ASN A 128 7.01 -10.11 -7.28
N ARG A 129 5.81 -9.66 -6.87
CA ARG A 129 5.20 -8.43 -7.39
C ARG A 129 5.94 -7.20 -6.92
N GLU A 130 6.31 -7.15 -5.65
CA GLU A 130 7.10 -6.06 -5.07
C GLU A 130 8.49 -5.96 -5.69
N ILE A 131 9.17 -7.10 -5.87
CA ILE A 131 10.45 -7.17 -6.58
C ILE A 131 10.29 -6.62 -8.02
N LYS A 132 9.27 -7.08 -8.75
CA LYS A 132 9.01 -6.59 -10.11
C LYS A 132 8.73 -5.08 -10.14
N PHE A 133 7.93 -4.59 -9.20
CA PHE A 133 7.63 -3.17 -9.06
C PHE A 133 8.91 -2.34 -8.84
N ASN A 134 9.78 -2.79 -7.94
CA ASN A 134 11.04 -2.11 -7.65
C ASN A 134 11.97 -2.08 -8.87
N TYR A 135 11.99 -3.14 -9.70
CA TYR A 135 12.73 -3.13 -10.96
C TYR A 135 12.18 -2.09 -11.94
N ILE A 136 10.85 -2.01 -12.12
CA ILE A 136 10.22 -1.02 -13.01
C ILE A 136 10.55 0.41 -12.54
N ILE A 137 10.45 0.68 -11.24
CA ILE A 137 10.79 2.00 -10.69
C ILE A 137 12.27 2.32 -10.90
N ARG A 138 13.16 1.35 -10.68
CA ARG A 138 14.59 1.55 -10.93
C ARG A 138 14.85 1.88 -12.40
N ASP A 139 14.27 1.11 -13.31
CA ASP A 139 14.48 1.29 -14.75
C ASP A 139 13.89 2.63 -15.23
N LEU A 140 12.78 3.10 -14.64
CA LEU A 140 12.24 4.45 -14.84
C LEU A 140 13.21 5.54 -14.36
N LEU A 141 13.77 5.40 -13.15
CA LEU A 141 14.74 6.37 -12.60
C LEU A 141 16.06 6.41 -13.39
N GLU A 142 16.44 5.29 -14.00
CA GLU A 142 17.61 5.17 -14.88
C GLU A 142 17.31 5.61 -16.32
N ASN A 143 16.12 6.16 -16.61
CA ASN A 143 15.66 6.58 -17.93
C ASN A 143 15.71 5.47 -18.99
N LYS A 144 15.59 4.20 -18.57
CA LYS A 144 15.50 3.04 -19.49
C LYS A 144 14.09 2.85 -20.03
N ILE A 145 13.10 3.40 -19.33
CA ILE A 145 11.67 3.33 -19.64
C ILE A 145 11.13 4.76 -19.57
N SER A 146 10.24 5.14 -20.51
CA SER A 146 9.59 6.45 -20.48
C SER A 146 8.45 6.48 -19.44
N ILE A 147 7.98 7.68 -19.07
CA ILE A 147 6.82 7.80 -18.17
C ILE A 147 5.55 7.31 -18.86
N GLU A 148 5.46 7.46 -20.18
CA GLU A 148 4.38 6.92 -21.00
C GLU A 148 4.33 5.39 -20.95
N ASP A 149 5.49 4.73 -20.95
CA ASP A 149 5.62 3.27 -20.87
C ASP A 149 5.46 2.71 -19.44
N PHE A 150 5.53 3.57 -18.41
CA PHE A 150 5.25 3.18 -17.04
C PHE A 150 3.77 2.84 -16.80
N PHE A 151 2.89 3.45 -17.60
CA PHE A 151 1.43 3.37 -17.51
C PHE A 151 0.82 2.24 -18.36
#